data_AF-A0A0F9PZQ9-F1
#
_entry.id   AF-A0A0F9PZQ9-F1
#
_cell.length_a   1.000
_cell.length_b   1.000
_cell.length_c   1.000
_cell.angle_alpha   90.00
_cell.angle_beta   90.00
_cell.angle_gamma   90.00
#
_symmetry.space_group_name_H-M   'P 1'
#
loop_
_entity.id
_entity.type
_entity.pdbx_description
1 polymer ?
#
loop_
_entity_poly.entity_id
_entity_poly.type
_entity_poly.pdbx_seq_one_letter_code
_entity_poly.pdbx_strand_id
1 'polypeptide(L)' 'MRQIRLDITRIKTGEVVRSVGPVPESRAERVLRGMLINLNRDEYFVKEVEVVK' A
#
# COMPACT_ATOMS: atom_id res chain seq x y z
N MET A 1 9.48 -0.73 -16.86
CA MET A 1 9.65 -0.89 -15.39
C MET A 1 8.33 -0.52 -14.73
N ARG A 2 7.66 -1.48 -14.09
CA ARG A 2 6.34 -1.29 -13.46
C ARG A 2 6.43 -0.39 -12.23
N GLN A 3 5.44 0.48 -12.04
CA GLN A 3 5.30 1.32 -10.86
C GLN A 3 4.10 0.87 -10.04
N ILE A 4 4.29 0.77 -8.73
CA ILE A 4 3.28 0.33 -7.77
C ILE A 4 3.03 1.44 -6.74
N ARG A 5 1.77 1.68 -6.42
CA ARG A 5 1.34 2.48 -5.28
C ARG A 5 0.80 1.53 -4.22
N LEU A 6 1.09 1.79 -2.94
CA LEU A 6 0.59 1.04 -1.80
C LEU A 6 -0.46 1.87 -1.09
N ASP A 7 -1.70 1.40 -1.07
CA ASP A 7 -2.83 2.07 -0.45
C ASP A 7 -3.15 1.42 0.89
N ILE A 8 -3.18 2.21 1.97
CA ILE A 8 -3.74 1.81 3.26
C ILE A 8 -5.25 2.02 3.18
N THR A 9 -6.00 0.95 3.36
CA THR A 9 -7.45 0.93 3.23
C THR A 9 -8.10 0.50 4.53
N ARG A 10 -9.14 1.22 4.95
CA ARG A 10 -9.94 0.88 6.13
C ARG A 10 -10.84 -0.31 5.80
N ILE A 11 -10.79 -1.36 6.62
CA ILE A 11 -11.52 -2.62 6.38
C ILE A 11 -13.03 -2.40 6.32
N LYS A 12 -13.58 -1.63 7.27
CA LYS A 12 -15.03 -1.45 7.41
C LYS A 12 -15.68 -0.70 6.23
N THR A 13 -14.98 0.26 5.65
CA THR A 13 -15.55 1.20 4.66
C THR A 13 -14.97 1.01 3.26
N GLY A 14 -13.84 0.32 3.13
CA GLY A 14 -13.08 0.25 1.88
C GLY A 14 -12.41 1.58 1.48
N GLU A 15 -12.43 2.58 2.37
CA GLU A 15 -11.85 3.90 2.11
C GLU A 15 -10.32 3.84 2.15
N VAL A 16 -9.67 4.41 1.13
CA VAL A 16 -8.23 4.61 1.12
C VAL A 16 -7.90 5.81 2.01
N VAL A 17 -7.29 5.55 3.16
CA VAL A 17 -6.92 6.59 4.13
C VAL A 17 -5.55 7.17 3.84
N ARG A 18 -4.68 6.45 3.14
CA ARG A 18 -3.35 6.90 2.75
C ARG A 18 -2.83 6.13 1.54
N SER A 19 -2.09 6.81 0.68
CA SER A 19 -1.35 6.19 -0.42
C SER A 19 0.15 6.48 -0.30
N VAL A 20 0.99 5.51 -0.69
CA VAL A 20 2.45 5.62 -0.73
C VAL A 20 2.95 5.21 -2.11
N GLY A 21 3.80 6.02 -2.73
CA GLY A 21 4.33 5.79 -4.07
C GLY A 21 3.79 6.78 -5.11
N PRO A 22 3.97 6.53 -6.42
CA PRO A 22 4.48 5.29 -7.02
C PRO A 22 5.94 4.97 -6.68
N VAL A 23 6.23 3.70 -6.45
CA VAL A 23 7.58 3.15 -6.30
C VAL A 23 7.85 2.10 -7.38
N PRO A 24 9.11 1.86 -7.77
CA PRO A 24 9.44 0.70 -8.60
C PRO A 24 9.00 -0.59 -7.91
N GLU A 25 8.48 -1.55 -8.67
CA GLU A 25 8.06 -2.87 -8.15
C GLU A 25 9.17 -3.56 -7.35
N SER A 26 10.44 -3.42 -7.77
CA SER A 26 11.62 -3.94 -7.05
C SER A 26 11.82 -3.38 -5.64
N ARG A 27 11.17 -2.28 -5.29
CA ARG A 27 11.20 -1.67 -3.95
C ARG A 27 9.87 -1.79 -3.21
N ALA A 28 8.79 -2.19 -3.88
CA ALA A 28 7.44 -2.23 -3.32
C ALA A 28 7.38 -3.14 -2.09
N GLU A 29 7.97 -4.34 -2.16
CA GLU A 29 7.97 -5.29 -1.05
C GLU A 29 8.66 -4.72 0.20
N ARG A 30 9.79 -4.03 0.05
CA ARG A 30 10.50 -3.40 1.18
C ARG A 30 9.65 -2.31 1.84
N VAL A 31 8.97 -1.48 1.04
CA VAL A 31 8.08 -0.43 1.54
C VAL A 31 6.88 -1.04 2.25
N LEU A 32 6.24 -2.04 1.65
CA LEU A 32 5.13 -2.79 2.23
C LEU A 32 5.52 -3.37 3.60
N ARG A 33 6.65 -4.07 3.69
CA ARG A 33 7.16 -4.61 4.97
C ARG A 33 7.29 -3.52 6.02
N GLY A 34 7.84 -2.35 5.67
CA GLY A 34 7.95 -1.21 6.59
C GLY A 34 6.60 -0.66 7.06
N MET A 35 5.62 -0.58 6.15
CA MET A 35 4.25 -0.14 6.48
C MET A 35 3.55 -1.12 7.43
N LEU A 36 3.76 -2.42 7.24
CA LEU A 36 3.12 -3.48 8.03
C LEU A 36 3.61 -3.58 9.48
N ILE A 37 4.72 -2.92 9.85
CA ILE A 37 5.28 -2.95 11.21
C ILE A 37 4.33 -2.31 12.21
N ASN A 38 3.71 -1.19 11.86
CA ASN A 38 2.86 -0.39 12.76
C ASN A 38 1.40 -0.35 12.31
N LEU A 39 1.00 -1.23 11.38
CA LEU A 39 -0.36 -1.25 10.88
C LEU A 39 -1.27 -1.98 11.89
N ASN A 40 -2.33 -1.30 12.34
CA ASN A 40 -3.43 -1.98 13.04
C ASN A 40 -4.20 -2.86 12.04
N ARG A 41 -3.94 -4.16 12.07
CA ARG A 41 -4.48 -5.13 11.10
C ARG A 41 -5.96 -5.47 11.32
N ASP A 42 -6.51 -5.12 12.48
CA ASP A 42 -7.94 -5.28 12.74
C ASP A 42 -8.78 -4.17 12.09
N GLU A 43 -8.15 -3.05 11.75
CA GLU A 43 -8.82 -1.86 11.20
C GLU A 43 -8.40 -1.56 9.76
N TYR A 44 -7.18 -1.93 9.37
CA TYR A 44 -6.58 -1.54 8.09
C TYR A 44 -5.86 -2.70 7.39
N PHE A 45 -5.83 -2.63 6.06
CA PHE A 45 -4.97 -3.47 5.21
C PHE A 45 -4.23 -2.62 4.18
N VAL A 46 -3.17 -3.16 3.59
CA VAL A 46 -2.44 -2.51 2.49
C VAL A 46 -2.77 -3.21 1.18
N LYS A 47 -3.09 -2.45 0.14
CA LYS A 47 -3.34 -2.94 -1.22
C LYS A 47 -2.28 -2.40 -2.17
N GLU A 48 -1.70 -3.28 -2.99
CA GLU A 48 -0.86 -2.88 -4.11
C GLU A 48 -1.74 -2.46 -5.29
N VAL A 49 -1.44 -1.31 -5.88
CA VAL A 49 -2.14 -0.74 -7.02
C VAL A 49 -1.12 -0.45 -8.10
N GLU A 50 -1.29 -1.08 -9.26
CA GLU A 50 -0.47 -0.80 -10.43
C GLU A 50 -0.75 0.61 -10.95
N VAL A 51 0.31 1.38 -11.14
CA VAL A 51 0.24 2.71 -11.74
C VAL A 51 0.64 2.57 -13.20
N VAL A 52 -0.37 2.47 -14.05
CA VAL A 52 -0.21 2.56 -15.51
C VAL A 52 -0.05 4.05 -15.86
N LYS A 53 1.06 4.40 -16.51
CA LYS A 53 1.24 5.72 -17.11
C LYS A 53 0.72 5.71 -18.54
#